data_AF-A0A2V7VVM2-F1
#
_entry.id   AF-A0A2V7VVM2-F1
#
_cell.length_a   1.000
_cell.length_b   1.000
_cell.length_c   1.000
_cell.angle_alpha   90.00
_cell.angle_beta   90.00
_cell.angle_gamma   90.00
#
_symmetry.space_group_name_H-M   'P 1'
#
loop_
_entity.id
_entity.type
_entity.pdbx_description
1 polymer ?
#
loop_
_entity_poly.entity_id
_entity_poly.type
_entity_poly.pdbx_seq_one_letter_code
_entity_poly.pdbx_strand_id
1 'polypeptide(L)'
;MESIRGYGFAGLKHRRRIGIAAALSDRFLNAVAAALDASERLSKAAEVTGAQLRDAINFTNAYRPFADNVELMSRGARQAVENARAEAGAQALKAYKIGRGMNSPGDRELLVPHLANIKEALGRGRPKTQAAQPTTAPPTPTPTPAVSPTAPPKEGGGRA
;
A
#
# COMPACT_ATOMS: atom_id res chain seq x y z
N MET A 1 -7.35 15.31 13.37
CA MET A 1 -7.72 14.54 12.16
C MET A 1 -9.08 13.94 12.41
N GLU A 2 -10.10 14.47 11.74
CA GLU A 2 -11.48 13.97 11.85
C GLU A 2 -11.59 12.63 11.14
N SER A 3 -12.08 11.61 11.84
CA SER A 3 -12.24 10.26 11.29
C SER A 3 -13.48 10.24 10.39
N ILE A 4 -13.29 9.98 9.10
CA ILE A 4 -14.41 9.85 8.14
C ILE A 4 -15.26 8.63 8.56
N ARG A 5 -16.57 8.82 8.69
CA ARG A 5 -17.52 7.75 9.06
C ARG A 5 -17.34 6.54 8.13
N GLY A 6 -17.03 5.38 8.70
CA GLY A 6 -16.84 4.12 7.96
C GLY A 6 -15.47 3.97 7.28
N TYR A 7 -14.55 4.92 7.45
CA TYR A 7 -13.21 4.83 6.88
C TYR A 7 -12.27 4.02 7.79
N GLY A 8 -11.78 2.89 7.27
CA GLY A 8 -10.83 2.02 7.96
C GLY A 8 -10.77 0.62 7.33
N PHE A 9 -9.65 -0.08 7.54
CA PHE A 9 -9.50 -1.47 7.10
C PHE A 9 -10.26 -2.40 8.05
N ALA A 10 -11.57 -2.49 7.83
CA ALA A 10 -12.44 -3.43 8.54
C ALA A 10 -11.94 -4.88 8.41
N GLY A 11 -11.86 -5.61 9.53
CA GLY A 11 -11.58 -7.04 9.51
C GLY A 11 -12.60 -7.84 8.68
N LEU A 12 -12.20 -9.01 8.15
CA LEU A 12 -12.98 -9.82 7.21
C LEU A 12 -14.46 -10.06 7.63
N LYS A 13 -14.70 -10.34 8.92
CA LYS A 13 -16.06 -10.55 9.48
C LYS A 13 -16.89 -9.27 9.52
N HIS A 14 -16.26 -8.11 9.73
CA HIS A 14 -16.93 -6.82 9.72
C HIS A 14 -17.29 -6.42 8.28
N ARG A 15 -16.37 -6.64 7.32
CA ARG A 15 -16.61 -6.40 5.90
C ARG A 15 -17.78 -7.22 5.32
N ARG A 16 -17.90 -8.50 5.70
CA ARG A 16 -19.06 -9.34 5.31
C ARG A 16 -20.40 -8.82 5.84
N ARG A 17 -20.45 -8.41 7.11
CA ARG A 17 -21.67 -7.86 7.72
C ARG A 17 -22.09 -6.54 7.07
N ILE A 18 -21.12 -5.67 6.75
CA ILE A 18 -21.38 -4.43 6.00
C ILE A 18 -21.93 -4.76 4.61
N GLY A 19 -21.34 -5.73 3.90
CA GLY A 19 -21.75 -6.07 2.54
C GLY A 19 -23.22 -6.49 2.42
N ILE A 20 -23.75 -7.24 3.38
CA ILE A 20 -25.16 -7.66 3.37
C ILE A 20 -26.10 -6.47 3.61
N ALA A 21 -25.79 -5.61 4.59
CA ALA A 21 -26.61 -4.44 4.88
C ALA A 21 -26.52 -3.36 3.78
N ALA A 22 -25.34 -3.18 3.18
CA ALA A 22 -25.12 -2.24 2.08
C ALA A 22 -25.77 -2.67 0.76
N ALA A 23 -26.15 -3.94 0.63
CA ALA A 23 -26.84 -4.46 -0.55
C ALA A 23 -28.36 -4.18 -0.55
N LEU A 24 -28.90 -3.59 0.53
CA LEU A 24 -30.31 -3.21 0.60
C LEU A 24 -30.61 -2.11 -0.43
N SER A 25 -31.79 -2.19 -1.05
CA SER A 25 -32.19 -1.23 -2.08
C SER A 25 -32.61 0.11 -1.49
N ASP A 26 -32.35 1.20 -2.21
CA ASP A 26 -32.84 2.54 -1.87
C ASP A 26 -34.37 2.57 -1.71
N ARG A 27 -35.10 1.75 -2.47
CA ARG A 27 -36.56 1.60 -2.34
C ARG A 27 -36.95 1.08 -0.96
N PHE A 28 -36.25 0.06 -0.47
CA PHE A 28 -36.46 -0.48 0.87
C PHE A 28 -36.15 0.56 1.94
N LEU A 29 -34.99 1.23 1.83
CA LEU A 29 -34.58 2.26 2.79
C LEU A 29 -35.56 3.44 2.83
N ASN A 30 -36.06 3.90 1.67
CA ASN A 30 -37.07 4.96 1.60
C ASN A 30 -38.42 4.54 2.19
N ALA A 31 -38.84 3.28 1.99
CA ALA A 31 -40.07 2.75 2.60
C ALA A 31 -39.96 2.69 4.13
N VAL A 32 -38.79 2.27 4.65
CA VAL A 32 -38.51 2.29 6.09
C VAL A 32 -38.46 3.73 6.62
N ALA A 33 -37.84 4.66 5.90
CA ALA A 33 -37.84 6.08 6.28
C ALA A 33 -39.26 6.65 6.38
N ALA A 34 -40.13 6.32 5.43
CA ALA A 34 -41.53 6.73 5.46
C ALA A 34 -42.29 6.11 6.65
N ALA A 35 -42.02 4.84 7.00
CA ALA A 35 -42.62 4.18 8.16
C ALA A 35 -42.13 4.80 9.50
N LEU A 36 -40.86 5.20 9.57
CA LEU A 36 -40.29 5.91 10.73
C LEU A 36 -40.90 7.29 10.91
N ASP A 37 -41.15 8.02 9.83
CA ASP A 37 -41.82 9.32 9.89
C ASP A 37 -43.30 9.20 10.30
N ALA A 38 -43.97 8.11 9.91
CA ALA A 38 -45.37 7.87 10.25
C ALA A 38 -45.57 7.43 11.71
N SER A 39 -44.54 6.87 12.37
CA SER A 39 -44.63 6.35 13.73
C SER A 39 -43.47 6.80 14.62
N GLU A 40 -43.75 7.78 15.48
CA GLU A 40 -42.76 8.28 16.45
C GLU A 40 -42.32 7.18 17.45
N ARG A 41 -43.21 6.24 17.77
CA ARG A 41 -42.88 5.08 18.61
C ARG A 41 -41.84 4.17 17.95
N LEU A 42 -41.95 3.95 16.64
CA LEU A 42 -40.99 3.15 15.88
C LEU A 42 -39.63 3.88 15.77
N SER A 43 -39.65 5.18 15.49
CA SER A 43 -38.45 6.03 15.45
C SER A 43 -37.68 6.01 16.77
N LYS A 44 -38.39 6.14 17.91
CA LYS A 44 -37.80 6.04 19.25
C LYS A 44 -37.25 4.65 19.57
N ALA A 45 -37.94 3.59 19.17
CA ALA A 45 -37.49 2.22 19.41
C ALA A 45 -36.30 1.81 18.53
N ALA A 46 -36.24 2.31 17.30
CA ALA A 46 -35.16 2.03 16.36
C ALA A 46 -33.93 2.95 16.53
N GLU A 47 -34.05 4.00 17.35
CA GLU A 47 -33.03 5.04 17.54
C GLU A 47 -32.55 5.69 16.22
N VAL A 48 -33.39 5.66 15.18
CA VAL A 48 -33.08 6.14 13.83
C VAL A 48 -34.28 6.92 13.29
N THR A 49 -34.01 8.06 12.66
CA THR A 49 -35.04 8.88 12.02
C THR A 49 -35.11 8.66 10.51
N GLY A 50 -36.27 8.89 9.90
CA GLY A 50 -36.40 8.85 8.44
C GLY A 50 -35.46 9.85 7.74
N ALA A 51 -35.22 11.01 8.35
CA ALA A 51 -34.26 12.00 7.86
C ALA A 51 -32.81 11.48 7.79
N GLN A 52 -32.35 10.77 8.83
CA GLN A 52 -31.01 10.17 8.84
C GLN A 52 -30.86 9.10 7.74
N LEU A 53 -31.91 8.32 7.48
CA LEU A 53 -31.88 7.28 6.47
C LEU A 53 -31.85 7.89 5.05
N ARG A 54 -32.60 8.96 4.81
CA ARG A 54 -32.55 9.73 3.55
C ARG A 54 -31.21 10.42 3.34
N ASP A 55 -30.61 10.98 4.39
CA ASP A 55 -29.28 11.59 4.32
C ASP A 55 -28.21 10.56 3.92
N ALA A 56 -28.26 9.35 4.48
CA ALA A 56 -27.37 8.26 4.10
C ALA A 56 -27.55 7.82 2.63
N ILE A 57 -28.78 7.79 2.12
CA ILE A 57 -29.06 7.52 0.70
C ILE A 57 -28.45 8.63 -0.18
N ASN A 58 -28.68 9.90 0.16
CA ASN A 58 -28.16 11.03 -0.59
C ASN A 58 -26.63 11.05 -0.60
N PHE A 59 -26.00 10.80 0.55
CA PHE A 59 -24.56 10.67 0.66
C PHE A 59 -24.03 9.56 -0.26
N THR A 60 -24.64 8.37 -0.19
CA THR A 60 -24.18 7.23 -1.00
C THR A 60 -24.33 7.52 -2.49
N ASN A 61 -25.45 8.11 -2.91
CA ASN A 61 -25.69 8.46 -4.31
C ASN A 61 -24.74 9.55 -4.84
N ALA A 62 -24.34 10.50 -3.98
CA ALA A 62 -23.38 11.54 -4.35
C ALA A 62 -21.94 11.02 -4.45
N TYR A 63 -21.51 10.18 -3.51
CA TYR A 63 -20.10 9.79 -3.39
C TYR A 63 -19.74 8.43 -4.00
N ARG A 64 -20.72 7.55 -4.27
CA ARG A 64 -20.47 6.27 -4.93
C ARG A 64 -19.80 6.43 -6.30
N PRO A 65 -20.24 7.33 -7.19
CA PRO A 65 -19.56 7.52 -8.47
C PRO A 65 -18.10 7.97 -8.30
N PHE A 66 -17.82 8.80 -7.29
CA PHE A 66 -16.47 9.24 -6.98
C PHE A 66 -15.58 8.05 -6.54
N ALA A 67 -16.08 7.21 -5.62
CA ALA A 67 -15.36 6.02 -5.17
C ALA A 67 -15.10 5.04 -6.33
N ASP A 68 -16.10 4.79 -7.17
CA ASP A 68 -15.98 3.90 -8.34
C ASP A 68 -14.94 4.42 -9.34
N ASN A 69 -14.90 5.75 -9.56
CA ASN A 69 -13.90 6.37 -10.44
C ASN A 69 -12.46 6.25 -9.88
N VAL A 70 -12.28 6.44 -8.57
CA VAL A 70 -10.95 6.28 -7.94
C VAL A 70 -10.48 4.83 -8.06
N GLU A 71 -11.37 3.87 -7.86
CA GLU A 71 -11.05 2.46 -8.06
C GLU A 71 -10.65 2.18 -9.52
N LEU A 72 -11.43 2.68 -10.48
CA LEU A 72 -11.15 2.53 -11.91
C LEU A 72 -9.78 3.14 -12.29
N MET A 73 -9.49 4.35 -11.81
CA MET A 73 -8.20 5.01 -12.01
C MET A 73 -7.05 4.18 -11.43
N SER A 74 -7.22 3.66 -10.22
CA SER A 74 -6.19 2.82 -9.57
C SER A 74 -5.91 1.53 -10.37
N ARG A 75 -6.95 0.90 -10.92
CA ARG A 75 -6.84 -0.28 -11.78
C ARG A 75 -6.16 0.08 -13.09
N GLY A 76 -6.53 1.20 -13.71
CA GLY A 76 -5.90 1.71 -14.93
C GLY A 76 -4.41 2.02 -14.74
N ALA A 77 -4.04 2.66 -13.63
CA ALA A 77 -2.65 2.94 -13.30
C ALA A 77 -1.82 1.65 -13.12
N ARG A 78 -2.36 0.65 -12.41
CA ARG A 78 -1.72 -0.67 -12.28
C ARG A 78 -1.52 -1.34 -13.64
N GLN A 79 -2.57 -1.33 -14.46
CA GLN A 79 -2.48 -1.90 -15.81
C GLN A 79 -1.42 -1.20 -16.66
N ALA A 80 -1.30 0.13 -16.57
CA ALA A 80 -0.28 0.88 -17.30
C ALA A 80 1.14 0.48 -16.87
N VAL A 81 1.38 0.33 -15.57
CA VAL A 81 2.67 -0.13 -15.03
C VAL A 81 2.98 -1.56 -15.49
N GLU A 82 1.99 -2.44 -15.43
CA GLU A 82 2.13 -3.83 -15.89
C GLU A 82 2.43 -3.90 -17.39
N ASN A 83 1.75 -3.10 -18.21
CA ASN A 83 2.00 -3.01 -19.64
C ASN A 83 3.42 -2.52 -19.94
N ALA A 84 3.86 -1.42 -19.30
CA ALA A 84 5.22 -0.90 -19.48
C ALA A 84 6.28 -1.93 -19.06
N ARG A 85 6.02 -2.66 -17.96
CA ARG A 85 6.92 -3.71 -17.49
C ARG A 85 6.95 -4.91 -18.44
N ALA A 86 5.80 -5.30 -18.98
CA ALA A 86 5.68 -6.38 -19.95
C ALA A 86 6.42 -6.05 -21.24
N GLU A 87 6.27 -4.82 -21.76
CA GLU A 87 6.98 -4.35 -22.95
C GLU A 87 8.50 -4.35 -22.73
N ALA A 88 8.97 -3.77 -21.62
CA ALA A 88 10.39 -3.78 -21.27
C ALA A 88 10.93 -5.22 -21.14
N GLY A 89 10.16 -6.13 -20.54
CA GLY A 89 10.51 -7.55 -20.45
C GLY A 89 10.59 -8.24 -21.81
N ALA A 90 9.63 -7.95 -22.71
CA ALA A 90 9.63 -8.51 -24.07
C ALA A 90 10.82 -8.01 -24.89
N GLN A 91 11.14 -6.71 -24.80
CA GLN A 91 12.32 -6.11 -25.45
C GLN A 91 13.62 -6.70 -24.90
N ALA A 92 13.75 -6.83 -23.57
CA ALA A 92 14.92 -7.44 -22.94
C ALA A 92 15.11 -8.91 -23.36
N LEU A 93 14.03 -9.70 -23.42
CA LEU A 93 14.08 -11.08 -23.89
C LEU A 93 14.45 -11.17 -25.37
N LYS A 94 13.96 -10.24 -26.21
CA LYS A 94 14.34 -10.15 -27.62
C LYS A 94 15.83 -9.85 -27.77
N ALA A 95 16.35 -8.87 -27.03
CA ALA A 95 17.77 -8.51 -27.03
C ALA A 95 18.65 -9.70 -26.56
N TYR A 96 18.24 -10.41 -25.51
CA TYR A 96 18.93 -11.61 -25.04
C TYR A 96 18.97 -12.72 -26.10
N LYS A 97 17.85 -12.98 -26.79
CA LYS A 97 17.79 -13.96 -27.88
C LYS A 97 18.73 -13.60 -29.05
N ILE A 98 18.75 -12.33 -29.43
CA ILE A 98 19.63 -11.82 -30.50
C ILE A 98 21.10 -11.95 -30.07
N GLY A 99 21.46 -11.47 -28.89
CA GLY A 99 22.83 -11.56 -28.38
C GLY A 99 23.34 -13.00 -28.27
N ARG A 100 22.47 -13.96 -27.89
CA ARG A 100 22.83 -15.38 -27.90
C ARG A 100 23.04 -15.96 -29.31
N GLY A 101 22.38 -15.41 -30.33
CA GLY A 101 22.52 -15.83 -31.73
C GLY A 101 23.68 -15.17 -32.46
N MET A 102 24.27 -14.10 -31.93
CA MET A 102 25.43 -13.44 -32.52
C MET A 102 26.68 -14.31 -32.37
N ASN A 103 27.31 -14.66 -33.50
CA ASN A 103 28.49 -15.51 -33.55
C ASN A 103 29.67 -14.86 -34.30
N SER A 104 29.65 -13.53 -34.47
CA SER A 104 30.76 -12.80 -35.10
C SER A 104 31.99 -12.79 -34.17
N PRO A 105 33.20 -13.06 -34.70
CA PRO A 105 34.44 -12.94 -33.94
C PRO A 105 34.65 -11.46 -33.58
N GLY A 106 34.71 -11.14 -32.28
CA GLY A 106 34.71 -9.79 -31.73
C GLY A 106 33.51 -9.53 -30.81
N ASP A 107 32.30 -9.64 -31.34
CA ASP A 107 31.07 -9.46 -30.55
C ASP A 107 30.87 -10.58 -29.52
N ARG A 108 31.30 -11.81 -29.86
CA ARG A 108 31.13 -12.97 -28.97
C ARG A 108 31.93 -12.84 -27.67
N GLU A 109 33.16 -12.33 -27.71
CA GLU A 109 33.99 -12.18 -26.50
C GLU A 109 33.43 -11.12 -25.55
N LEU A 110 32.84 -10.05 -26.09
CA LEU A 110 32.22 -8.98 -25.32
C LEU A 110 30.85 -9.39 -24.73
N LEU A 111 30.05 -10.15 -25.47
CA LEU A 111 28.67 -10.48 -25.07
C LEU A 111 28.57 -11.67 -24.11
N VAL A 112 29.51 -12.63 -24.14
CA VAL A 112 29.48 -13.84 -23.33
C VAL A 112 29.32 -13.60 -21.81
N PRO A 113 30.08 -12.71 -21.14
CA PRO A 113 29.92 -12.49 -19.70
C PRO A 113 28.56 -11.86 -19.35
N HIS A 114 28.07 -10.94 -20.18
CA HIS A 114 26.76 -10.31 -19.96
C HIS A 114 25.60 -11.29 -20.17
N LEU A 115 25.68 -12.17 -21.17
CA LEU A 115 24.66 -13.21 -21.41
C LEU A 115 24.62 -14.26 -20.30
N ALA A 116 25.75 -14.56 -19.65
CA ALA A 116 25.80 -15.44 -18.48
C ALA A 116 25.06 -14.81 -17.29
N ASN A 117 25.33 -13.54 -16.99
CA ASN A 117 24.65 -12.80 -15.93
C ASN A 117 23.14 -12.68 -16.19
N ILE A 118 22.72 -12.40 -17.43
CA ILE A 118 21.30 -12.35 -17.81
C ILE A 118 20.64 -13.73 -17.66
N LYS A 119 21.33 -14.82 -18.02
CA LYS A 119 20.82 -16.19 -17.85
C LYS A 119 20.61 -16.54 -16.38
N GLU A 120 21.53 -16.13 -15.50
CA GLU A 120 21.43 -16.30 -14.05
C GLU A 120 20.27 -15.48 -13.49
N ALA A 121 20.16 -14.21 -13.88
CA ALA A 121 19.06 -13.33 -13.48
C ALA A 121 17.68 -13.80 -13.96
N LEU A 122 17.61 -14.49 -15.11
CA LEU A 122 16.38 -15.09 -15.63
C LEU A 122 15.93 -16.32 -14.82
N GLY A 123 16.76 -16.84 -13.91
CA GLY A 123 16.40 -17.93 -12.99
C GLY A 123 16.09 -19.27 -13.68
N ARG A 124 16.45 -19.44 -14.96
CA ARG A 124 16.20 -20.68 -15.74
C ARG A 124 17.17 -21.83 -15.43
N GLY A 125 17.83 -21.77 -14.28
CA GLY A 125 18.62 -22.86 -13.71
C GLY A 125 18.22 -23.03 -12.25
N ARG A 126 18.01 -24.28 -11.84
CA ARG A 126 17.70 -24.72 -10.46
C ARG A 126 18.37 -23.79 -9.43
N PRO A 127 17.64 -23.29 -8.41
CA PRO A 127 18.22 -22.40 -7.43
C PRO A 127 19.42 -23.10 -6.79
N LYS A 128 20.63 -22.59 -7.06
CA LYS A 128 21.73 -22.76 -6.12
C LYS A 128 21.32 -21.90 -4.94
N THR A 129 21.04 -22.55 -3.81
CA THR A 129 20.96 -21.92 -2.50
C THR A 129 22.07 -20.88 -2.43
N GLN A 130 21.70 -19.59 -2.50
CA GLN A 130 22.66 -18.52 -2.28
C GLN A 130 23.05 -18.64 -0.82
N ALA A 131 24.32 -18.98 -0.59
CA ALA A 131 24.96 -18.75 0.70
C ALA A 131 24.76 -17.27 1.02
N ALA A 132 24.33 -17.00 2.25
CA ALA A 132 24.07 -15.67 2.77
C ALA A 132 25.18 -14.70 2.36
N GLN A 133 24.80 -13.58 1.74
CA GLN A 133 25.68 -12.42 1.68
C GLN A 133 26.12 -12.07 3.10
N PRO A 134 27.43 -11.87 3.37
CA PRO A 134 27.86 -11.39 4.67
C PRO A 134 27.22 -10.03 4.91
N THR A 135 26.36 -9.97 5.93
CA THR A 135 25.79 -8.75 6.48
C THR A 135 26.93 -7.78 6.76
N THR A 136 26.96 -6.66 6.04
CA THR A 136 27.78 -5.52 6.41
C THR A 136 27.43 -5.15 7.84
N ALA A 137 28.44 -5.17 8.71
CA ALA A 137 28.31 -4.87 10.12
C ALA A 137 27.69 -3.47 10.33
N PRO A 138 26.93 -3.26 11.42
CA PRO A 138 26.36 -1.95 11.75
C PRO A 138 27.45 -0.87 11.86
N PRO A 139 27.19 0.37 11.43
CA PRO A 139 28.15 1.45 11.59
C PRO A 139 28.43 1.70 13.07
N THR A 140 29.71 1.63 13.44
CA THR A 140 30.26 2.03 14.73
C THR A 140 29.78 3.45 15.09
N PRO A 141 29.24 3.68 16.31
CA PRO A 141 28.89 5.02 16.74
C PRO A 141 30.17 5.85 16.92
N THR A 142 30.27 6.94 16.15
CA THR A 142 31.27 8.00 16.31
C THR A 142 31.21 8.56 17.74
N PRO A 143 32.33 8.66 18.47
CA PRO A 143 32.34 9.35 19.76
C PRO A 143 32.11 10.85 19.55
N THR A 144 31.01 11.35 20.13
CA THR A 144 30.72 12.77 20.30
C THR A 144 31.85 13.44 21.09
N PRO A 145 32.43 14.57 20.61
CA PRO A 145 33.37 15.33 21.42
C PRO A 145 32.65 15.91 22.63
N ALA A 146 33.16 15.57 23.81
CA ALA A 146 32.67 16.04 25.09
C ALA A 146 32.85 17.57 25.21
N VAL A 147 31.72 18.25 25.42
CA VAL A 147 31.66 19.66 25.79
C VAL A 147 32.19 19.80 27.22
N SER A 148 33.23 20.62 27.40
CA SER A 148 33.76 21.01 28.70
C SER A 148 32.69 21.71 29.55
N PRO A 149 32.38 21.25 30.78
CA PRO A 149 31.70 22.07 31.75
C PRO A 149 32.71 22.90 32.55
N THR A 150 32.51 24.21 32.48
CA THR A 150 33.10 25.27 33.30
C THR A 150 33.19 24.90 34.79
N ALA A 151 34.35 25.16 35.39
CA ALA A 151 34.63 24.99 36.81
C ALA A 151 33.81 25.92 37.71
N PRO A 152 33.40 25.48 38.92
CA PRO A 152 33.20 26.34 40.08
C PRO A 152 34.45 26.33 41.00
N PRO A 153 34.62 27.38 41.83
CA PRO A 153 35.92 27.76 42.43
C PRO A 153 36.28 26.95 43.69
N LYS A 154 37.58 26.92 44.01
CA LYS A 154 38.16 26.34 45.23
C LYS A 154 38.17 27.35 46.38
N GLU A 155 37.56 26.99 47.50
CA GLU A 155 37.85 27.41 48.89
C GLU A 155 37.30 26.25 49.76
N GLY A 156 37.99 25.59 50.69
CA GLY A 156 39.21 25.88 51.41
C GLY A 156 38.93 25.75 52.91
N GLY A 157 39.21 24.59 53.52
CA GLY A 157 39.57 24.50 54.95
C GLY A 157 38.58 23.86 55.94
N GLY A 158 39.07 22.84 56.65
CA GLY A 158 39.22 22.93 58.11
C GLY A 158 38.11 22.39 59.04
N ARG A 159 38.37 21.18 59.55
CA ARG A 159 38.02 20.55 60.84
C ARG A 159 37.31 21.34 61.97
N ALA A 160 36.56 20.52 62.72
CA ALA A 160 36.13 20.57 64.14
C ALA A 160 34.71 21.07 64.39
#